data_AF-A0A0P9M071-F1
#
_entry.id   AF-A0A0P9M071-F1
#
_cell.length_a   1.000
_cell.length_b   1.000
_cell.length_c   1.000
_cell.angle_alpha   90.00
_cell.angle_beta   90.00
_cell.angle_gamma   90.00
#
_symmetry.space_group_name_H-M   'P 1'
#
loop_
_entity.id
_entity.type
_entity.pdbx_description
1 polymer ?
#
loop_
_entity_poly.entity_id
_entity_poly.type
_entity_poly.pdbx_seq_one_letter_code
_entity_poly.pdbx_strand_id
1 'polypeptide(L)'
;ASTERVKNAEFLRARLNEVTTPQQKEDLQLRYQQELIEQQNQQMRLANMQMLQQQQEKMENEKRAQAFSDYMNGKTSVRPSYD
;
A
#
# COMPACT_ATOMS: atom_id res chain seq x y z
N ALA A 1 10.42 -2.15 -5.94
CA ALA A 1 9.02 -2.61 -6.06
C ALA A 1 8.21 -1.80 -7.09
N SER A 2 7.67 -0.59 -6.81
CA SER A 2 6.84 0.12 -7.83
C SER A 2 7.68 0.57 -9.04
N THR A 3 8.90 1.02 -8.81
CA THR A 3 9.86 1.45 -9.84
C THR A 3 10.29 0.34 -10.78
N GLU A 4 10.29 -0.93 -10.33
CA GLU A 4 10.61 -2.07 -11.20
C GLU A 4 9.42 -2.43 -12.09
N ARG A 5 8.20 -2.37 -11.55
CA ARG A 5 6.98 -2.66 -12.32
C ARG A 5 6.71 -1.63 -13.41
N VAL A 6 6.95 -0.34 -13.12
CA VAL A 6 6.87 0.72 -14.13
C VAL A 6 7.88 0.46 -15.26
N LYS A 7 9.13 0.10 -14.93
CA LYS A 7 10.14 -0.27 -15.94
C LYS A 7 9.73 -1.50 -16.75
N ASN A 8 9.13 -2.51 -16.13
CA ASN A 8 8.62 -3.68 -16.83
C ASN A 8 7.49 -3.30 -17.81
N ALA A 9 6.56 -2.45 -17.39
CA ALA A 9 5.48 -1.97 -18.24
C ALA A 9 6.03 -1.19 -19.45
N GLU A 10 6.99 -0.29 -19.23
CA GLU A 10 7.66 0.46 -20.31
C GLU A 10 8.39 -0.47 -21.28
N PHE A 11 9.08 -1.49 -20.76
CA PHE A 11 9.76 -2.50 -21.57
C PHE A 11 8.79 -3.33 -22.42
N LEU A 12 7.67 -3.79 -21.84
CA LEU A 12 6.64 -4.53 -22.55
C LEU A 12 6.00 -3.66 -23.64
N ARG A 13 5.77 -2.37 -23.36
CA ARG A 13 5.27 -1.40 -24.33
C ARG A 13 6.25 -1.16 -25.48
N ALA A 14 7.55 -1.08 -25.21
CA ALA A 14 8.56 -0.97 -26.25
C ALA A 14 8.56 -2.20 -27.15
N ARG A 15 8.53 -3.40 -26.56
CA ARG A 15 8.47 -4.67 -27.29
C ARG A 15 7.22 -4.80 -28.16
N LEU A 16 6.08 -4.28 -27.73
CA LEU A 16 4.85 -4.28 -28.53
C LEU A 16 4.98 -3.60 -29.91
N ASN A 17 5.94 -2.68 -30.05
CA ASN A 17 6.22 -2.00 -31.33
C ASN A 17 7.15 -2.81 -32.24
N GLU A 18 7.86 -3.81 -31.71
CA GLU A 18 8.85 -4.62 -32.43
C GLU A 18 8.29 -5.97 -32.88
N VAL A 19 7.16 -6.41 -32.31
CA VAL A 19 6.58 -7.72 -32.60
C VAL A 19 6.00 -7.78 -34.01
N THR A 20 6.42 -8.78 -34.77
CA THR A 20 5.99 -9.00 -36.15
C THR A 20 4.82 -9.97 -36.28
N THR A 21 4.67 -10.92 -35.37
CA THR A 21 3.57 -11.91 -35.46
C THR A 21 2.35 -11.48 -34.63
N PRO A 22 1.11 -11.74 -35.12
CA PRO A 22 -0.11 -11.42 -34.37
C PRO A 22 -0.16 -12.10 -33.00
N GLN A 23 0.27 -13.36 -32.91
CA GLN A 23 0.16 -14.16 -31.70
C GLN A 23 1.12 -13.69 -30.59
N GLN A 24 2.35 -13.33 -30.94
CA GLN A 24 3.28 -12.73 -29.98
C GLN A 24 2.80 -11.34 -29.52
N LYS A 25 2.14 -10.58 -30.41
CA LYS A 25 1.60 -9.26 -30.07
C LYS A 25 0.47 -9.39 -29.05
N GLU A 26 -0.42 -10.36 -29.24
CA GLU A 26 -1.49 -10.66 -28.29
C GLU A 26 -0.95 -11.08 -26.92
N ASP A 27 0.02 -12.02 -26.87
CA ASP A 27 0.66 -12.42 -25.61
C ASP A 27 1.34 -11.23 -24.90
N LEU A 28 2.08 -10.40 -25.65
CA LEU A 28 2.72 -9.20 -25.09
C LEU A 28 1.69 -8.16 -24.62
N GLN A 29 0.55 -8.02 -25.29
CA GLN A 29 -0.53 -7.13 -24.86
C GLN A 29 -1.15 -7.62 -23.56
N LEU A 30 -1.41 -8.92 -23.44
CA LEU A 30 -1.93 -9.53 -22.21
C LEU A 30 -0.97 -9.33 -21.05
N ARG A 31 0.34 -9.59 -21.25
CA ARG A 31 1.36 -9.35 -20.24
C ARG A 31 1.44 -7.89 -19.81
N TYR A 32 1.37 -6.96 -20.78
CA TYR A 32 1.37 -5.53 -20.48
C TYR A 32 0.16 -5.13 -19.64
N GLN A 33 -1.05 -5.60 -20.00
CA GLN A 33 -2.26 -5.36 -19.21
C GLN A 33 -2.13 -5.93 -17.79
N GLN A 34 -1.59 -7.14 -17.65
CA GLN A 34 -1.36 -7.78 -16.35
C GLN A 34 -0.39 -6.96 -15.47
N GLU A 35 0.71 -6.45 -16.04
CA GLU A 35 1.67 -5.62 -15.30
C GLU A 35 1.02 -4.31 -14.82
N LEU A 36 0.18 -3.67 -15.63
CA LEU A 36 -0.57 -2.48 -15.22
C LEU A 36 -1.54 -2.77 -14.05
N ILE A 37 -2.25 -3.89 -14.10
CA ILE A 37 -3.14 -4.33 -13.01
C ILE A 37 -2.33 -4.58 -11.73
N GLU A 38 -1.17 -5.22 -11.83
CA GLU A 38 -0.33 -5.47 -10.67
C GLU A 38 0.25 -4.18 -10.07
N GLN A 39 0.60 -3.21 -10.90
CA GLN A 39 0.99 -1.87 -10.46
C GLN A 39 -0.16 -1.17 -9.71
N GLN A 40 -1.38 -1.20 -10.25
CA GLN A 40 -2.56 -0.62 -9.59
C GLN A 40 -2.86 -1.32 -8.25
N ASN A 41 -2.80 -2.66 -8.22
CA ASN A 41 -2.97 -3.45 -7.00
C ASN A 41 -1.92 -3.11 -5.94
N GLN A 42 -0.68 -2.85 -6.35
CA GLN A 42 0.35 -2.39 -5.42
C GLN A 42 0.03 -1.02 -4.83
N GLN A 43 -0.42 -0.06 -5.64
CA GLN A 43 -0.83 1.26 -5.16
C GLN A 43 -2.01 1.17 -4.19
N MET A 44 -3.02 0.36 -4.50
CA MET A 44 -4.16 0.14 -3.61
C MET A 44 -3.74 -0.47 -2.27
N ARG A 45 -2.84 -1.45 -2.28
CA ARG A 45 -2.32 -2.05 -1.03
C ARG A 45 -1.58 -1.03 -0.17
N LEU A 46 -0.79 -0.14 -0.77
CA LEU A 46 -0.09 0.92 -0.05
C LEU A 46 -1.07 1.92 0.56
N ALA A 47 -2.07 2.36 -0.19
CA ALA A 47 -3.10 3.27 0.30
C ALA A 47 -3.90 2.64 1.46
N ASN A 48 -4.30 1.37 1.33
CA ASN A 48 -5.00 0.65 2.38
C ASN A 48 -4.13 0.52 3.64
N MET A 49 -2.83 0.22 3.49
CA MET A 49 -1.90 0.13 4.61
C MET A 49 -1.75 1.47 5.34
N GLN A 50 -1.60 2.57 4.60
CA GLN A 50 -1.52 3.92 5.19
C GLN A 50 -2.79 4.27 5.96
N MET A 51 -3.96 3.98 5.40
CA MET A 51 -5.24 4.19 6.07
C MET A 51 -5.36 3.36 7.36
N LEU A 52 -4.97 2.08 7.32
CA LEU A 52 -4.98 1.22 8.50
C LEU A 52 -4.01 1.71 9.58
N GLN A 53 -2.82 2.16 9.18
CA GLN A 53 -1.85 2.74 10.10
C GLN A 53 -2.40 4.01 10.78
N GLN A 54 -3.01 4.92 10.01
CA GLN A 54 -3.63 6.12 10.57
C GLN A 54 -4.76 5.80 11.55
N GLN A 55 -5.58 4.78 11.25
CA GLN A 55 -6.61 4.32 12.17
C GLN A 55 -6.01 3.73 13.45
N GLN A 56 -4.93 2.95 13.34
CA GLN A 56 -4.21 2.41 14.50
C GLN A 56 -3.63 3.53 15.36
N GLU A 57 -2.93 4.50 14.77
CA GLU A 57 -2.37 5.65 15.49
C GLU A 57 -3.45 6.46 16.20
N LYS A 58 -4.61 6.68 15.56
CA LYS A 58 -5.74 7.35 16.18
C LYS A 58 -6.27 6.58 17.40
N MET A 59 -6.49 5.28 17.26
CA MET A 59 -6.97 4.43 18.36
C MET A 59 -5.96 4.36 19.51
N GLU A 60 -4.67 4.29 19.21
CA GLU A 60 -3.63 4.34 20.22
C GLU A 60 -3.66 5.68 20.96
N ASN A 61 -3.73 6.80 20.25
CA ASN A 61 -3.82 8.11 20.86
C ASN A 61 -5.06 8.26 21.76
N GLU A 62 -6.23 7.77 21.32
CA GLU A 62 -7.45 7.75 22.14
C GLU A 62 -7.26 6.91 23.41
N LYS A 63 -6.65 5.73 23.29
CA LYS A 63 -6.33 4.87 24.45
C LYS A 63 -5.36 5.54 25.41
N ARG A 64 -4.31 6.20 24.91
CA ARG A 64 -3.33 6.95 25.72
C ARG A 64 -4.01 8.11 26.45
N ALA A 65 -4.84 8.88 25.76
CA ALA A 65 -5.60 9.98 26.35
C ALA A 65 -6.56 9.49 27.44
N GLN A 66 -7.26 8.39 27.19
CA GLN A 66 -8.17 7.78 28.16
C GLN A 66 -7.41 7.28 29.39
N ALA A 67 -6.31 6.54 29.22
CA ALA A 67 -5.48 6.06 30.31
C ALA A 67 -4.91 7.21 31.16
N PHE A 68 -4.48 8.29 30.52
CA PHE A 68 -4.03 9.49 31.20
C PHE A 68 -5.15 10.16 32.00
N SER A 69 -6.33 10.33 31.40
CA SER A 69 -7.51 10.89 32.06
C SER A 69 -7.94 10.05 33.27
N ASP A 70 -7.94 8.73 33.14
CA ASP A 70 -8.31 7.82 34.23
C ASP A 70 -7.31 7.88 35.39
N TYR A 71 -6.01 8.05 35.11
CA TYR A 71 -4.99 8.28 36.14
C TYR A 71 -5.20 9.63 36.85
N MET A 72 -5.38 10.72 36.08
CA MET A 72 -5.59 12.07 36.63
C MET A 72 -6.86 12.19 37.47
N ASN A 73 -7.92 11.48 37.09
CA ASN A 73 -9.18 11.45 37.82
C ASN A 73 -9.17 10.42 38.98
N GLY A 74 -8.04 9.76 39.23
CA GLY A 74 -7.90 8.80 40.33
C GLY A 74 -8.65 7.47 40.13
N LYS A 75 -9.14 7.18 38.92
CA LYS A 75 -9.76 5.88 38.61
C LYS A 75 -8.72 4.74 38.56
N THR A 76 -7.45 5.08 38.30
CA THR A 76 -6.31 4.17 38.43
C THR A 76 -5.16 4.85 39.15
N SER A 77 -4.40 4.10 39.95
CA SER A 77 -3.17 4.57 40.61
C SER A 77 -1.92 4.34 39.75
N VAL A 78 -2.04 3.61 38.65
CA VAL A 78 -0.92 3.29 37.75
C VAL A 78 -0.75 4.42 36.74
N ARG A 79 0.39 5.11 36.79
CA ARG A 79 0.74 6.14 35.81
C ARG A 79 1.00 5.50 34.45
N PRO A 80 0.38 5.99 33.36
CA PRO A 80 0.67 5.51 32.01
C PRO A 80 2.12 5.79 31.61
N SER A 81 2.76 4.82 30.94
CA SER A 81 4.08 4.95 30.33
C SER A 81 3.97 4.66 28.83
N TYR A 82 4.72 5.40 28.02
CA TYR A 82 4.77 5.23 26.57
C TYR A 82 6.25 5.13 26.18
N ASP A 83 6.66 3.98 25.64
CA ASP A 83 7.97 3.80 25.00
C ASP A 83 7.98 4.39 23.57
#